data_AF-A0A1F7Z4D5-F1
#
_entry.id   AF-A0A1F7Z4D5-F1
#
_cell.length_a   1.000
_cell.length_b   1.000
_cell.length_c   1.000
_cell.angle_alpha   90.00
_cell.angle_beta   90.00
_cell.angle_gamma   90.00
#
_symmetry.space_group_name_H-M   'P 1'
#
loop_
_entity.id
_entity.type
_entity.pdbx_description
1 polymer ?
#
loop_
_entity_poly.entity_id
_entity_poly.type
_entity_poly.pdbx_seq_one_letter_code
_entity_poly.pdbx_strand_id
1 'polypeptide(L)'
;MNQLSISIPIGNLRGTGPLGFENVSSTRSVGYILNQVISVLVGAMTLFATIWFLILLITAAYSWMNAGGDKVALENARQKMLHAVIGLTIVIVAIFVADFIGFILGVPDILNVEGFITRILNP
;
A
#
# COMPACT_ATOMS: atom_id res chain seq x y z
N MET A 1 -2.09 55.22 -18.48
CA MET A 1 -2.63 53.84 -18.45
C MET A 1 -1.45 52.87 -18.47
N ASN A 2 -0.75 52.72 -17.35
CA ASN A 2 0.33 51.75 -17.23
C ASN A 2 -0.19 50.64 -16.32
N GLN A 3 -0.51 49.49 -16.92
CA GLN A 3 -1.01 48.32 -16.20
C GLN A 3 0.11 47.78 -15.32
N LEU A 4 -0.04 47.89 -14.00
CA LEU A 4 0.80 47.18 -13.05
C LEU A 4 0.45 45.70 -13.14
N SER A 5 1.18 44.95 -13.94
CA SER A 5 1.17 43.49 -13.90
C SER A 5 1.82 43.04 -12.59
N ILE A 6 0.99 42.94 -11.54
CA ILE A 6 1.38 42.27 -10.30
C ILE A 6 1.62 40.80 -10.66
N SER A 7 2.90 40.50 -10.88
CA SER A 7 3.42 39.14 -11.06
C SER A 7 3.48 38.55 -9.66
N ILE A 8 2.40 37.91 -9.22
CA ILE A 8 2.41 37.16 -7.96
C ILE A 8 3.30 35.93 -8.21
N PRO A 9 4.45 35.78 -7.53
CA PRO A 9 5.21 34.55 -7.61
C PRO A 9 4.38 33.44 -6.97
N ILE A 10 3.61 32.72 -7.78
CA ILE A 10 3.04 31.43 -7.39
C ILE A 10 4.24 30.54 -7.14
N GLY A 11 4.53 30.30 -5.86
CA GLY A 11 5.69 29.54 -5.42
C GLY A 11 5.82 28.20 -6.15
N ASN A 12 7.00 27.60 -6.06
CA ASN A 12 7.31 26.34 -6.75
C ASN A 12 6.20 25.31 -6.47
N LEU A 13 5.45 24.89 -7.49
CA LEU A 13 4.38 23.88 -7.40
C LEU A 13 4.96 22.48 -7.25
N ARG A 14 5.94 22.35 -6.36
CA ARG A 14 6.53 21.08 -5.96
C ARG A 14 5.62 20.53 -4.87
N GLY A 15 4.95 19.41 -5.16
CA GLY A 15 4.10 18.75 -4.17
C GLY A 15 4.89 18.58 -2.86
N THR A 16 4.33 19.03 -1.75
CA THR A 16 4.94 18.90 -0.44
C THR A 16 4.51 17.56 0.16
N GLY A 17 5.48 16.71 0.48
CA GLY A 17 5.21 15.39 1.07
C GLY A 17 6.16 14.32 0.58
N PRO A 18 6.01 13.08 1.09
CA PRO A 18 6.90 11.97 0.76
C PRO A 18 6.88 11.59 -0.74
N LEU A 19 5.79 11.90 -1.44
CA LEU A 19 5.63 11.74 -2.90
C LEU A 19 5.93 13.03 -3.68
N GLY A 20 6.47 14.04 -3.00
CA GLY A 20 6.81 15.35 -3.52
C GLY A 20 8.12 15.37 -4.30
N PHE A 21 8.22 16.26 -5.28
CA PHE A 21 9.40 16.38 -6.16
C PHE A 21 10.57 17.19 -5.53
N GLU A 22 10.53 17.46 -4.23
CA GLU A 22 11.51 18.32 -3.55
C GLU A 22 12.90 17.67 -3.41
N ASN A 23 12.96 16.33 -3.33
CA ASN A 23 14.21 15.57 -3.18
C ASN A 23 14.71 14.93 -4.49
N VAL A 24 14.10 15.26 -5.63
CA VAL A 24 14.43 14.65 -6.93
C VAL A 24 15.58 15.44 -7.59
N SER A 25 16.80 14.97 -7.38
CA SER A 25 17.99 15.46 -8.10
C SER A 25 17.96 14.88 -9.53
N SER A 26 18.16 15.72 -10.55
CA SER A 26 17.93 15.44 -11.98
C SER A 26 18.65 14.23 -12.59
N THR A 27 19.56 13.57 -11.86
CA THR A 27 20.41 12.49 -12.38
C THR A 27 19.96 11.09 -11.91
N ARG A 28 19.03 10.97 -10.96
CA ARG A 28 18.55 9.66 -10.49
C ARG A 28 17.16 9.80 -9.89
N SER A 29 16.08 9.47 -10.59
CA SER A 29 14.76 9.69 -9.95
C SER A 29 13.55 8.90 -10.40
N VAL A 30 13.55 8.22 -11.54
CA VAL A 30 12.37 7.38 -11.87
C VAL A 30 12.29 6.18 -10.92
N GLY A 31 13.41 5.49 -10.67
CA GLY A 31 13.44 4.36 -9.74
C GLY A 31 13.10 4.76 -8.29
N TYR A 32 13.55 5.93 -7.83
CA TYR A 32 13.26 6.43 -6.48
C TYR A 32 11.78 6.79 -6.30
N ILE A 33 11.18 7.53 -7.24
CA ILE A 33 9.76 7.91 -7.17
C ILE A 33 8.87 6.66 -7.24
N LEU A 34 9.20 5.70 -8.12
CA LEU A 34 8.45 4.45 -8.23
C LEU A 34 8.53 3.62 -6.95
N ASN A 35 9.72 3.49 -6.33
CA ASN A 35 9.88 2.84 -5.04
C ASN A 35 8.95 3.50 -4.00
N GLN A 36 9.03 4.82 -3.87
CA GLN A 36 8.24 5.55 -2.88
C GLN A 36 6.73 5.40 -3.10
N VAL A 37 6.27 5.43 -4.35
CA VAL A 37 4.84 5.22 -4.69
C VAL A 37 4.42 3.81 -4.30
N ILE A 38 5.19 2.78 -4.68
CA ILE A 38 4.87 1.38 -4.37
C ILE A 38 4.87 1.17 -2.85
N SER A 39 5.88 1.69 -2.14
CA SER A 39 5.97 1.59 -0.68
C SER A 39 4.79 2.23 0.02
N VAL A 40 4.36 3.43 -0.42
CA VAL A 40 3.19 4.12 0.15
C VAL A 40 1.91 3.35 -0.18
N LEU A 41 1.75 2.84 -1.40
CA LEU A 41 0.58 2.07 -1.79
C LEU A 41 0.46 0.77 -1.00
N VAL A 42 1.54 -0.01 -0.89
CA VAL A 42 1.54 -1.26 -0.13
C VAL A 42 1.27 -1.00 1.35
N GLY A 43 1.91 0.03 1.93
CA GLY A 43 1.65 0.44 3.32
C GLY A 43 0.21 0.86 3.55
N ALA A 44 -0.35 1.71 2.68
CA ALA A 44 -1.73 2.17 2.77
C ALA A 44 -2.74 1.03 2.59
N MET A 45 -2.51 0.13 1.63
CA MET A 45 -3.36 -1.04 1.39
C MET A 45 -3.35 -2.00 2.58
N THR A 46 -2.18 -2.24 3.18
CA THR A 46 -2.05 -3.14 4.34
C THR A 46 -2.76 -2.56 5.57
N LEU A 47 -2.63 -1.26 5.80
CA LEU A 47 -3.35 -0.55 6.85
C LEU A 47 -4.86 -0.65 6.65
N PHE A 48 -5.33 -0.36 5.43
CA PHE A 48 -6.74 -0.45 5.07
C PHE A 48 -7.28 -1.87 5.27
N ALA A 49 -6.55 -2.90 4.80
CA ALA A 49 -6.93 -4.29 4.96
C ALA A 49 -7.06 -4.71 6.42
N THR A 50 -6.14 -4.26 7.28
CA THR A 50 -6.17 -4.57 8.72
C THR A 50 -7.39 -3.93 9.39
N ILE A 51 -7.68 -2.67 9.10
CA ILE A 51 -8.87 -1.98 9.63
C ILE A 51 -10.15 -2.67 9.15
N TRP A 52 -10.22 -3.01 7.86
CA TRP A 52 -11.37 -3.70 7.28
C TRP A 52 -11.59 -5.09 7.88
N PHE A 53 -10.51 -5.84 8.10
CA PHE A 53 -10.54 -7.14 8.79
C PHE A 53 -11.17 -7.03 10.18
N LEU A 54 -10.80 -6.02 10.97
CA LEU A 54 -11.36 -5.82 12.31
C LEU A 54 -12.88 -5.57 12.26
N ILE A 55 -13.35 -4.76 11.32
CA ILE A 55 -14.79 -4.48 11.14
C ILE A 55 -15.54 -5.77 10.80
N LEU A 56 -15.02 -6.57 9.87
CA LEU A 56 -15.62 -7.84 9.48
C LEU A 56 -15.64 -8.84 10.63
N LEU A 57 -14.54 -8.94 11.38
CA LEU A 57 -14.41 -9.86 12.50
C LEU A 57 -15.40 -9.53 13.62
N ILE A 58 -15.53 -8.26 13.99
CA ILE A 58 -16.50 -7.80 15.00
C ILE A 58 -17.92 -8.09 14.53
N THR A 59 -18.23 -7.80 13.27
CA THR A 59 -19.58 -8.04 12.71
C THR A 59 -19.91 -9.54 12.66
N ALA A 60 -18.93 -10.37 12.30
CA ALA A 60 -19.09 -11.81 12.25
C ALA A 60 -19.25 -12.42 13.66
N ALA A 61 -18.49 -11.93 14.65
CA ALA A 61 -18.61 -12.33 16.04
C ALA A 61 -19.98 -11.94 16.63
N TYR A 62 -20.44 -10.73 16.35
CA TYR A 62 -21.77 -10.28 16.78
C TYR A 62 -22.89 -11.14 16.16
N SER A 63 -22.78 -11.47 14.86
CA SER A 63 -23.70 -12.38 14.19
C SER A 63 -23.69 -13.79 14.78
N TRP A 64 -22.53 -14.26 15.27
CA TRP A 64 -22.40 -15.57 15.91
C TRP A 64 -23.06 -15.59 17.30
N MET A 65 -22.87 -14.53 18.08
CA MET A 65 -23.51 -14.37 19.39
C MET A 65 -25.05 -14.30 19.28
N ASN A 66 -25.57 -13.61 18.26
CA ASN A 66 -27.01 -13.44 18.04
C ASN A 66 -27.69 -14.65 17.39
N ALA A 67 -26.95 -15.67 16.94
CA ALA A 67 -27.53 -16.83 16.24
C ALA A 67 -28.46 -17.68 17.14
N GLY A 68 -28.35 -17.58 18.47
CA GLY A 68 -29.39 -18.00 19.43
C GLY A 68 -29.85 -19.47 19.40
N GLY A 69 -29.21 -20.34 18.61
CA GLY A 69 -29.60 -21.75 18.42
C GLY A 69 -30.05 -22.10 17.00
N ASP A 70 -30.20 -21.14 16.10
CA ASP A 70 -30.44 -21.40 14.67
C ASP A 70 -29.14 -21.87 14.00
N LYS A 71 -29.16 -23.13 13.54
CA LYS A 71 -28.02 -23.77 12.86
C LYS A 71 -27.61 -23.03 11.59
N VAL A 72 -28.57 -22.46 10.85
CA VAL A 72 -28.28 -21.77 9.59
C VAL A 72 -27.59 -20.43 9.87
N ALA A 73 -28.08 -19.67 10.84
CA ALA A 73 -27.45 -18.43 11.27
C ALA A 73 -26.03 -18.66 11.82
N LEU A 74 -25.83 -19.74 12.58
CA LEU A 74 -24.53 -20.10 13.14
C LEU A 74 -23.50 -20.44 12.05
N GLU A 75 -23.91 -21.23 11.05
CA GLU A 75 -23.03 -21.60 9.94
C GLU A 75 -22.67 -20.38 9.11
N ASN A 76 -23.64 -19.50 8.80
CA ASN A 76 -23.36 -18.25 8.09
C ASN A 76 -22.38 -17.33 8.86
N ALA A 77 -22.51 -17.24 10.18
CA ALA A 77 -21.58 -16.46 11.00
C ALA A 77 -20.17 -17.07 10.99
N ARG A 78 -20.06 -18.41 11.02
CA ARG A 78 -18.78 -19.12 10.90
C ARG A 78 -18.13 -18.86 9.54
N GLN A 79 -18.89 -18.95 8.45
CA GLN A 79 -18.39 -18.66 7.11
C GLN A 79 -17.87 -17.21 7.01
N LYS A 80 -18.61 -16.24 7.56
CA LYS A 80 -18.15 -14.84 7.62
C LYS A 80 -16.83 -14.69 8.39
N MET A 81 -16.66 -15.36 9.53
CA MET A 81 -15.39 -15.35 10.27
C MET A 81 -14.25 -15.94 9.44
N LEU A 82 -14.47 -17.08 8.79
CA LEU A 82 -13.48 -17.71 7.92
C LEU A 82 -13.09 -16.79 6.76
N HIS A 83 -14.05 -16.17 6.08
CA HIS A 83 -13.77 -15.24 4.99
C HIS A 83 -12.94 -14.03 5.47
N ALA A 84 -13.22 -13.48 6.65
CA ALA A 84 -12.42 -12.41 7.23
C ALA A 84 -10.97 -12.86 7.46
N VAL A 85 -10.76 -14.04 8.08
CA VAL A 85 -9.43 -14.59 8.35
C VAL A 85 -8.67 -14.92 7.06
N ILE A 86 -9.34 -15.49 6.07
CA ILE A 86 -8.76 -15.81 4.76
C ILE A 86 -8.31 -14.51 4.08
N GLY A 87 -9.14 -13.46 4.11
CA GLY A 87 -8.79 -12.15 3.55
C GLY A 87 -7.51 -11.58 4.15
N LEU A 88 -7.38 -11.59 5.48
CA LEU A 88 -6.16 -11.14 6.15
C LEU A 88 -4.95 -12.03 5.82
N THR A 89 -5.16 -13.35 5.81
CA THR A 89 -4.10 -14.33 5.50
C THR A 89 -3.53 -14.10 4.10
N ILE A 90 -4.39 -13.85 3.11
CA ILE A 90 -3.96 -13.56 1.73
C ILE A 90 -3.07 -12.31 1.68
N VAL A 91 -3.42 -11.24 2.41
CA VAL A 91 -2.61 -10.01 2.45
C VAL A 91 -1.21 -10.27 3.02
N ILE A 92 -1.13 -11.02 4.12
CA ILE A 92 0.15 -11.42 4.72
C ILE A 92 0.97 -12.24 3.73
N VAL A 93 0.36 -13.27 3.14
CA VAL A 93 1.03 -14.15 2.16
C VAL A 93 1.49 -13.37 0.93
N ALA A 94 0.73 -12.37 0.46
CA ALA A 94 1.12 -11.55 -0.68
C ALA A 94 2.43 -10.80 -0.46
N ILE A 95 2.65 -10.27 0.75
CA ILE A 95 3.91 -9.59 1.11
C ILE A 95 5.06 -10.61 1.10
N PHE A 96 4.87 -11.78 1.72
CA PHE A 96 5.87 -12.85 1.70
C PHE A 96 6.22 -13.32 0.29
N VAL A 97 5.22 -13.46 -0.58
CA VAL A 97 5.43 -13.87 -1.98
C VAL A 97 6.16 -12.78 -2.76
N ALA A 98 5.84 -11.50 -2.52
CA ALA A 98 6.54 -10.37 -3.13
C ALA A 98 8.04 -10.38 -2.76
N ASP A 99 8.36 -10.57 -1.47
CA ASP A 99 9.74 -10.66 -0.99
C ASP A 99 10.46 -11.88 -1.56
N PHE A 100 9.78 -13.03 -1.63
CA PHE A 100 10.33 -14.27 -2.17
C PHE A 100 10.67 -14.16 -3.67
N ILE A 101 9.81 -13.50 -4.45
CA ILE A 101 10.09 -13.22 -5.86
C ILE A 101 11.32 -12.31 -6.00
N GLY A 102 11.46 -11.32 -5.13
CA GLY A 102 12.64 -10.44 -5.13
C GLY A 102 13.95 -11.18 -4.84
N PHE A 103 13.92 -12.09 -3.87
CA PHE A 103 15.05 -12.96 -3.57
C PHE A 103 15.50 -13.77 -4.80
N ILE A 104 14.57 -14.36 -5.55
CA ILE A 104 14.88 -15.17 -6.74
C ILE A 104 15.49 -14.31 -7.87
N LEU A 105 14.99 -13.09 -8.06
CA LEU A 105 15.45 -12.18 -9.11
C LEU A 105 16.82 -11.54 -8.83
N GLY A 106 17.46 -11.85 -7.69
CA GLY A 106 18.74 -11.26 -7.30
C GLY A 106 18.64 -9.77 -6.96
N VAL A 107 17.41 -9.27 -6.78
CA VAL A 107 17.08 -7.93 -6.33
C VAL A 107 16.42 -8.10 -4.95
N PRO A 108 17.22 -8.17 -3.87
CA PRO A 108 16.72 -8.47 -2.52
C PRO A 108 15.54 -7.57 -2.14
N ASP A 109 15.54 -6.35 -2.65
CA ASP A 109 14.47 -5.37 -2.46
C ASP A 109 13.81 -5.06 -3.81
N ILE A 110 12.79 -5.82 -4.23
CA ILE A 110 11.99 -5.47 -5.43
C ILE A 110 11.26 -4.13 -5.27
N LEU A 111 11.06 -3.73 -4.03
CA LEU A 111 10.55 -2.42 -3.67
C LEU A 111 11.59 -1.34 -3.99
N ASN A 112 12.89 -1.67 -4.05
CA ASN A 112 14.00 -0.79 -4.37
C ASN A 112 14.45 -0.85 -5.84
N VAL A 113 13.63 -0.20 -6.69
CA VAL A 113 13.88 -0.07 -8.14
C VAL A 113 15.16 0.72 -8.45
N GLU A 114 15.62 1.63 -7.57
CA GLU A 114 16.87 2.37 -7.74
C GLU A 114 18.10 1.46 -7.71
N GLY A 115 18.13 0.50 -6.79
CA GLY A 115 19.19 -0.50 -6.70
C GLY A 115 19.29 -1.38 -7.95
N PHE A 116 18.14 -1.76 -8.52
CA PHE A 116 18.09 -2.53 -9.77
C PHE A 116 18.61 -1.73 -10.97
N ILE A 117 18.11 -0.51 -11.17
CA ILE A 117 18.52 0.34 -12.31
C ILE A 117 20.03 0.64 -12.26
N THR A 118 20.58 0.90 -11.07
CA THR A 118 22.01 1.21 -10.91
C THR A 118 22.92 0.03 -11.28
N ARG A 119 22.51 -1.21 -10.97
CA ARG A 119 23.27 -2.43 -11.32
C ARG A 119 23.30 -2.74 -12.82
N ILE A 120 22.33 -2.23 -13.58
CA ILE A 120 22.24 -2.50 -15.03
C ILE A 120 22.91 -1.38 -15.84
N LEU A 121 22.84 -0.14 -15.35
CA LEU A 121 23.47 1.02 -15.99
C LEU A 121 24.97 1.15 -15.68
N ASN A 122 25.45 0.56 -14.58
CA ASN A 122 26.85 0.50 -14.21
C ASN A 122 27.22 -0.95 -13.84
N PRO A 123 27.54 -1.80 -14.84
CA PRO A 123 27.76 -3.23 -14.65
C PRO A 123 28.92 -3.55 -13.70
#